data_AF-A0A351X6Y7-F1
#
_entry.id   AF-A0A351X6Y7-F1
#
_cell.length_a   1.000
_cell.length_b   1.000
_cell.length_c   1.000
_cell.angle_alpha   90.00
_cell.angle_beta   90.00
_cell.angle_gamma   90.00
#
_symmetry.space_group_name_H-M   'P 1'
#
loop_
_entity.id
_entity.type
_entity.pdbx_description
1 polymer ?
#
loop_
_entity_poly.entity_id
_entity_poly.type
_entity_poly.pdbx_seq_one_letter_code
_entity_poly.pdbx_strand_id
1 'polypeptide(L)'
;MSAADATDTACQKVEYMVLPNDTLFAIASAYNVSMEAIQNYNGLASDVVYEGMPLIIPLCERLPTAGPTPTPTNPPPYAAPNLLLPADGAIFTAANDSITLQWAAVGTLRQNEAYAVTVEDITEGKGRKLTEYVSDTKFILPATFRPSDSMPHVLKWFVVPVRQIGSAIDGKPIYEPSGASSAARAFVWWSTGGAATTPTP
;
A
#
# COMPACT_ATOMS: atom_id res chain seq x y z
N MET A 1 -0.67 61.37 -2.66
CA MET A 1 -0.15 60.24 -3.45
C MET A 1 -0.80 58.99 -2.88
N SER A 2 -1.70 58.37 -3.64
CA SER A 2 -2.55 57.28 -3.14
C SER A 2 -1.82 55.94 -3.21
N ALA A 3 -2.14 55.01 -2.31
CA ALA A 3 -1.50 53.69 -2.21
C ALA A 3 -1.61 52.81 -3.48
N ALA A 4 -2.46 53.18 -4.44
CA ALA A 4 -2.59 52.51 -5.74
C ALA A 4 -1.44 52.81 -6.71
N ASP A 5 -0.81 53.98 -6.61
CA ASP A 5 0.31 54.37 -7.50
C ASP A 5 1.63 53.70 -7.08
N ALA A 6 1.74 53.27 -5.82
CA ALA A 6 2.93 52.58 -5.29
C ALA A 6 2.98 51.09 -5.67
N THR A 7 1.86 50.50 -6.11
CA THR A 7 1.76 49.09 -6.50
C THR A 7 2.08 48.81 -7.96
N ASP A 8 1.93 49.78 -8.87
CA ASP A 8 2.28 49.58 -10.30
C ASP A 8 3.81 49.66 -10.54
N THR A 9 4.54 50.40 -9.70
CA THR A 9 6.00 50.52 -9.82
C THR A 9 6.77 49.26 -9.38
N ALA A 10 6.12 48.34 -8.66
CA ALA A 10 6.72 47.10 -8.18
C ALA A 10 6.33 45.86 -9.01
N CYS A 11 5.45 46.01 -10.02
CA CYS A 11 5.11 44.90 -10.88
C CYS A 11 6.29 44.57 -11.80
N GLN A 12 6.92 43.41 -11.58
CA GLN A 12 7.96 42.90 -12.47
C GLN A 12 7.32 42.54 -13.82
N LYS A 13 7.74 43.23 -14.87
CA LYS A 13 7.26 43.04 -16.25
C LYS A 13 8.40 42.44 -17.08
N VAL A 14 8.06 41.55 -18.01
CA VAL A 14 9.00 40.99 -18.97
C VAL A 14 8.57 41.38 -20.38
N GLU A 15 9.48 41.95 -21.14
CA GLU A 15 9.29 42.17 -22.57
C GLU A 15 9.60 40.87 -23.32
N TYR A 16 8.64 40.38 -24.08
CA TYR A 16 8.73 39.15 -24.86
C TYR A 16 8.45 39.46 -26.33
N MET A 17 9.35 39.02 -27.21
CA MET A 17 9.12 39.11 -28.66
C MET A 17 8.52 37.79 -29.13
N VAL A 18 7.32 37.86 -29.72
CA VAL A 18 6.59 36.69 -30.21
C VAL A 18 7.40 36.00 -31.31
N LEU A 19 7.68 34.71 -31.12
CA LEU A 19 8.43 33.89 -32.06
C LEU A 19 7.49 33.22 -33.09
N PRO A 20 8.02 32.71 -34.22
CA PRO A 20 7.21 31.96 -35.17
C PRO A 20 6.57 30.73 -34.50
N ASN A 21 5.25 30.60 -34.69
CA ASN A 21 4.36 29.59 -34.08
C ASN A 21 4.00 29.80 -32.60
N ASP A 22 4.38 30.93 -31.99
CA ASP A 22 3.86 31.27 -30.66
C ASP A 22 2.39 31.66 -30.73
N THR A 23 1.67 31.31 -29.67
CA THR A 23 0.29 31.76 -29.43
C THR A 23 0.21 32.43 -28.07
N LEU A 24 -0.76 33.32 -27.88
CA LEU A 24 -0.95 34.00 -26.61
C LEU A 24 -1.13 32.99 -25.45
N PHE A 25 -1.81 31.87 -25.72
CA PHE A 25 -1.99 30.78 -24.76
C PHE A 25 -0.66 30.12 -24.34
N ALA A 26 0.19 29.80 -25.30
CA ALA A 26 1.49 29.18 -25.03
C ALA A 26 2.40 30.11 -24.21
N ILE A 27 2.40 31.41 -24.55
CA ILE A 27 3.16 32.44 -23.81
C ILE A 27 2.60 32.59 -22.39
N ALA A 28 1.29 32.78 -22.24
CA ALA A 28 0.64 32.91 -20.93
C ALA A 28 0.94 31.71 -20.02
N SER A 29 0.86 30.51 -20.58
CA SER A 29 1.18 29.26 -19.86
C SER A 29 2.66 29.19 -19.45
N ALA A 30 3.58 29.57 -20.34
CA ALA A 30 5.01 29.55 -20.05
C ALA A 30 5.40 30.47 -18.88
N TYR A 31 4.73 31.62 -18.75
CA TYR A 31 4.99 32.59 -17.68
C TYR A 31 4.05 32.44 -16.48
N ASN A 32 3.15 31.46 -16.51
CA ASN A 32 2.12 31.17 -15.50
C ASN A 32 1.26 32.40 -15.17
N VAL A 33 0.84 33.13 -16.21
CA VAL A 33 -0.07 34.28 -16.14
C VAL A 33 -1.33 33.98 -16.96
N SER A 34 -2.42 34.70 -16.73
CA SER A 34 -3.62 34.54 -17.57
C SER A 34 -3.45 35.25 -18.93
N MET A 35 -4.11 34.74 -19.97
CA MET A 35 -4.13 35.41 -21.28
C MET A 35 -4.76 36.81 -21.19
N GLU A 36 -5.81 36.94 -20.39
CA GLU A 36 -6.51 38.21 -20.14
C GLU A 36 -5.59 39.26 -19.51
N ALA A 37 -4.71 38.86 -18.58
CA ALA A 37 -3.72 39.76 -18.00
C ALA A 37 -2.76 40.30 -19.07
N ILE A 38 -2.24 39.43 -19.95
CA ILE A 38 -1.38 39.87 -21.06
C ILE A 38 -2.16 40.79 -22.02
N GLN A 39 -3.41 40.48 -22.34
CA GLN A 39 -4.24 41.32 -23.22
C GLN A 39 -4.45 42.73 -22.65
N ASN A 40 -4.83 42.81 -21.37
CA ASN A 40 -5.07 44.09 -20.69
C ASN A 40 -3.80 44.95 -20.63
N TYR A 41 -2.64 44.36 -20.36
CA TYR A 41 -1.36 45.09 -20.30
C TYR A 41 -0.84 45.55 -21.66
N ASN A 42 -1.24 44.87 -22.74
CA ASN A 42 -0.80 45.19 -24.11
C ASN A 42 -1.89 45.86 -24.96
N GLY A 43 -3.07 46.13 -24.40
CA GLY A 43 -4.20 46.73 -25.12
C GLY A 43 -4.70 45.86 -26.29
N LEU A 44 -4.58 44.53 -26.18
CA LEU A 44 -5.02 43.61 -27.23
C LEU A 44 -6.53 43.44 -27.18
N ALA A 45 -7.19 43.62 -28.33
CA ALA A 45 -8.63 43.37 -28.49
C ALA A 45 -8.97 41.89 -28.73
N SER A 46 -7.96 41.07 -29.07
CA SER A 46 -8.11 39.64 -29.35
C SER A 46 -6.92 38.84 -28.79
N ASP A 47 -7.03 37.53 -28.86
CA ASP A 47 -6.00 36.55 -28.48
C ASP A 47 -4.96 36.28 -29.59
N VAL A 48 -5.09 36.99 -30.72
CA VAL A 48 -4.22 36.85 -31.89
C VAL A 48 -2.93 37.63 -31.66
N VAL A 49 -1.79 36.94 -31.74
CA VAL A 49 -0.45 37.51 -31.69
C VAL A 49 0.30 37.19 -32.98
N TYR A 50 1.16 38.11 -33.42
CA TYR A 50 1.92 37.96 -34.67
C TYR A 50 3.42 37.82 -34.37
N GLU A 51 4.12 37.07 -35.19
CA GLU A 51 5.58 36.96 -35.12
C GLU A 51 6.25 38.35 -35.16
N GLY A 52 7.22 38.56 -34.27
CA GLY A 52 7.93 39.83 -34.12
C GLY A 52 7.19 40.89 -33.30
N MET A 53 5.96 40.59 -32.82
CA MET A 53 5.21 41.50 -31.96
C MET A 53 5.83 41.57 -30.55
N PRO A 54 6.09 42.77 -30.02
CA PRO A 54 6.50 42.93 -28.62
C PRO A 54 5.28 42.78 -27.69
N LEU A 55 5.43 41.99 -26.63
CA LEU A 55 4.44 41.79 -25.57
C LEU A 55 5.04 42.05 -24.20
N ILE A 56 4.28 42.73 -23.36
CA ILE A 56 4.56 42.99 -21.95
C ILE A 56 3.86 41.93 -21.11
N ILE A 57 4.63 41.10 -20.41
CA ILE A 57 4.10 40.03 -19.56
C ILE A 57 4.14 40.48 -18.10
N PRO A 58 2.98 40.68 -17.44
CA PRO A 58 2.91 41.14 -16.05
C PRO A 58 3.14 39.97 -15.07
N LEU A 59 4.36 39.78 -14.58
CA LEU A 59 4.66 38.68 -13.65
C LEU A 59 4.07 38.89 -12.26
N CYS A 60 3.60 40.09 -11.93
CA CYS A 60 2.85 40.36 -10.70
C CYS A 60 1.46 39.70 -10.69
N GLU A 61 0.92 39.32 -11.85
CA GLU A 61 -0.35 38.61 -11.98
C GLU A 61 -0.15 37.11 -12.25
N ARG A 62 0.99 36.57 -11.82
CA ARG A 62 1.20 35.13 -11.87
C ARG A 62 0.11 34.41 -11.10
N LEU A 63 -0.48 33.43 -11.76
CA LEU A 63 -1.42 32.52 -11.13
C LEU A 63 -0.73 31.84 -9.94
N PRO A 64 -1.46 31.57 -8.85
CA PRO A 64 -0.92 30.81 -7.73
C PRO A 64 -0.28 29.54 -8.27
N THR A 65 1.01 29.32 -7.98
CA THR A 65 1.61 28.03 -8.28
C THR A 65 0.82 26.98 -7.52
N ALA A 66 0.40 25.90 -8.20
CA ALA A 66 -0.18 24.76 -7.51
C ALA A 66 0.77 24.37 -6.37
N GLY A 67 0.30 24.50 -5.13
CA GLY A 67 1.09 24.07 -3.97
C GLY A 67 1.47 22.60 -4.13
N PRO A 68 2.46 22.11 -3.39
CA PRO A 68 2.79 20.69 -3.43
C PRO A 68 1.51 19.90 -3.14
N THR A 69 1.03 19.15 -4.13
CA THR A 69 -0.04 18.19 -3.92
C THR A 69 0.45 17.23 -2.84
N PRO A 70 -0.29 17.03 -1.72
CA PRO A 70 0.12 16.07 -0.71
C PRO A 70 0.28 14.72 -1.39
N THR A 71 1.53 14.25 -1.49
CA THR A 71 1.79 12.90 -1.97
C THR A 71 1.30 11.97 -0.87
N PRO A 72 0.37 11.03 -1.14
CA PRO A 72 -0.10 10.11 -0.12
C PRO A 72 1.09 9.38 0.50
N THR A 73 1.39 9.71 1.75
CA THR A 73 2.49 9.08 2.50
C THR A 73 1.96 7.75 3.01
N ASN A 74 2.52 6.65 2.54
CA ASN A 74 2.13 5.34 3.01
C ASN A 74 2.36 5.28 4.54
N PRO A 75 1.39 4.79 5.34
CA PRO A 75 1.56 4.74 6.79
C PRO A 75 2.73 3.84 7.19
N PRO A 76 3.30 4.05 8.38
CA PRO A 76 4.43 3.25 8.85
C PRO A 76 4.08 1.76 8.86
N PRO A 77 5.02 0.87 8.47
CA PRO A 77 4.81 -0.57 8.51
C PRO A 77 4.59 -1.07 9.95
N TYR A 78 3.73 -2.08 10.12
CA TYR A 78 3.56 -2.73 11.42
C TYR A 78 4.80 -3.53 11.84
N ALA A 79 5.02 -3.62 13.15
CA ALA A 79 6.00 -4.52 13.73
C ALA A 79 5.61 -6.00 13.52
N ALA A 80 6.56 -6.91 13.74
CA ALA A 80 6.33 -8.34 13.61
C ALA A 80 5.36 -8.86 14.70
N PRO A 81 4.32 -9.65 14.35
CA PRO A 81 3.47 -10.31 15.33
C PRO A 81 4.26 -11.26 16.24
N ASN A 82 4.00 -11.25 17.54
CA ASN A 82 4.57 -12.23 18.47
C ASN A 82 3.69 -13.49 18.52
N LEU A 83 4.23 -14.64 18.11
CA LEU A 83 3.49 -15.90 18.13
C LEU A 83 3.38 -16.42 19.56
N LEU A 84 2.17 -16.83 19.97
CA LEU A 84 1.88 -17.26 21.35
C LEU A 84 1.70 -18.77 21.42
N LEU A 85 0.76 -19.31 20.64
CA LEU A 85 0.43 -20.73 20.60
C LEU A 85 0.38 -21.24 19.16
N PRO A 86 0.75 -22.50 18.91
CA PRO A 86 1.42 -23.40 19.86
C PRO A 86 2.85 -22.92 20.21
N ALA A 87 3.42 -23.52 21.28
CA ALA A 87 4.83 -23.38 21.56
C ALA A 87 5.66 -23.95 20.41
N ASP A 88 6.86 -23.42 20.21
CA ASP A 88 7.78 -23.95 19.20
C ASP A 88 8.18 -25.39 19.57
N GLY A 89 8.10 -26.31 18.61
CA GLY A 89 8.31 -27.75 18.81
C GLY A 89 7.17 -28.50 19.51
N ALA A 90 6.00 -27.88 19.71
CA ALA A 90 4.85 -28.58 20.30
C ALA A 90 4.45 -29.82 19.48
N ILE A 91 3.92 -30.83 20.15
CA ILE A 91 3.56 -32.12 19.53
C ILE A 91 2.06 -32.33 19.65
N PHE A 92 1.43 -32.58 18.51
CA PHE A 92 0.01 -32.90 18.39
C PHE A 92 -0.16 -34.30 17.82
N THR A 93 -1.07 -35.06 18.44
CA THR A 93 -1.34 -36.44 18.06
C THR A 93 -2.68 -36.54 17.34
N ALA A 94 -3.09 -37.76 17.00
CA ALA A 94 -4.36 -38.02 16.38
C ALA A 94 -5.59 -37.66 17.23
N ALA A 95 -5.41 -37.55 18.55
CA ALA A 95 -6.45 -37.11 19.49
C ALA A 95 -6.69 -35.59 19.42
N ASN A 96 -5.83 -34.83 18.73
CA ASN A 96 -6.00 -33.41 18.53
C ASN A 96 -6.70 -33.18 17.19
N ASP A 97 -8.02 -32.96 17.26
CA ASP A 97 -8.84 -32.74 16.06
C ASP A 97 -8.66 -31.35 15.44
N SER A 98 -8.13 -30.39 16.21
CA SER A 98 -7.85 -29.04 15.74
C SER A 98 -6.64 -28.43 16.44
N ILE A 99 -5.87 -27.63 15.71
CA ILE A 99 -4.73 -26.88 16.22
C ILE A 99 -5.03 -25.40 16.03
N THR A 100 -5.04 -24.66 17.13
CA THR A 100 -5.24 -23.21 17.10
C THR A 100 -3.90 -22.51 17.10
N LEU A 101 -3.65 -21.73 16.05
CA LEU A 101 -2.55 -20.79 15.95
C LEU A 101 -3.00 -19.45 16.55
N GLN A 102 -2.22 -18.89 17.46
CA GLN A 102 -2.55 -17.65 18.15
C GLN A 102 -1.32 -16.75 18.23
N TRP A 103 -1.51 -15.46 18.03
CA TRP A 103 -0.46 -14.45 18.10
C TRP A 103 -0.96 -13.19 18.82
N ALA A 104 -0.03 -12.32 19.21
CA ALA A 104 -0.33 -11.00 19.73
C ALA A 104 -0.70 -10.04 18.59
N ALA A 105 -1.70 -9.17 18.83
CA ALA A 105 -2.04 -8.11 17.90
C ALA A 105 -0.86 -7.15 17.72
N VAL A 106 -0.60 -6.71 16.48
CA VAL A 106 0.41 -5.67 16.17
C VAL A 106 -0.14 -4.24 16.33
N GLY A 107 -1.42 -4.14 16.73
CA GLY A 107 -2.18 -2.90 16.83
C GLY A 107 -3.60 -3.10 16.32
N THR A 108 -4.32 -1.99 16.13
CA THR A 108 -5.63 -2.00 15.47
C THR A 108 -5.43 -2.02 13.97
N LEU A 109 -5.71 -3.16 13.33
CA LEU A 109 -5.70 -3.26 11.87
C LEU A 109 -6.79 -2.39 11.25
N ARG A 110 -6.51 -1.80 10.10
CA ARG A 110 -7.51 -1.06 9.31
C ARG A 110 -8.54 -2.01 8.71
N GLN A 111 -9.67 -1.48 8.25
CA GLN A 111 -10.74 -2.28 7.63
C GLN A 111 -10.28 -3.09 6.40
N ASN A 112 -9.26 -2.61 5.67
CA ASN A 112 -8.67 -3.29 4.52
C ASN A 112 -7.37 -4.03 4.86
N GLU A 113 -7.12 -4.33 6.13
CA GLU A 113 -5.92 -5.04 6.59
C GLU A 113 -6.30 -6.35 7.30
N ALA A 114 -5.41 -7.33 7.19
CA ALA A 114 -5.59 -8.65 7.75
C ALA A 114 -4.23 -9.24 8.15
N TYR A 115 -4.25 -10.37 8.84
CA TYR A 115 -3.08 -11.22 9.04
C TYR A 115 -3.08 -12.32 7.98
N ALA A 116 -1.98 -12.43 7.23
CA ALA A 116 -1.69 -13.57 6.41
C ALA A 116 -1.00 -14.64 7.28
N VAL A 117 -1.72 -15.72 7.58
CA VAL A 117 -1.23 -16.88 8.32
C VAL A 117 -0.77 -17.91 7.31
N THR A 118 0.54 -18.16 7.28
CA THR A 118 1.11 -19.18 6.40
C THR A 118 1.52 -20.39 7.21
N VAL A 119 1.11 -21.58 6.77
CA VAL A 119 1.55 -22.87 7.31
C VAL A 119 2.11 -23.71 6.18
N GLU A 120 3.28 -24.29 6.40
CA GLU A 120 4.01 -25.09 5.43
C GLU A 120 4.43 -26.41 6.08
N ASP A 121 4.08 -27.52 5.42
CA ASP A 121 4.61 -28.84 5.74
C ASP A 121 5.99 -29.01 5.12
N ILE A 122 7.02 -29.05 5.97
CA ILE A 122 8.41 -29.17 5.53
C ILE A 122 8.90 -30.62 5.50
N THR A 123 8.03 -31.59 5.82
CA THR A 123 8.37 -33.01 5.92
C THR A 123 7.87 -33.81 4.72
N GLU A 124 6.74 -33.43 4.14
CA GLU A 124 6.11 -34.13 3.00
C GLU A 124 6.96 -34.06 1.70
N GLY A 125 8.09 -33.34 1.69
CA GLY A 125 9.00 -33.18 0.54
C GLY A 125 8.41 -32.38 -0.63
N LYS A 126 7.08 -32.23 -0.69
CA LYS A 126 6.31 -31.46 -1.67
C LYS A 126 6.01 -30.02 -1.23
N GLY A 127 6.37 -29.64 0.01
CA GLY A 127 6.21 -28.27 0.51
C GLY A 127 4.76 -27.81 0.54
N ARG A 128 3.85 -28.65 1.04
CA ARG A 128 2.42 -28.33 1.09
C ARG A 128 2.23 -27.05 1.90
N LYS A 129 1.67 -26.01 1.28
CA LYS A 129 1.52 -24.68 1.87
C LYS A 129 0.05 -24.26 1.91
N LEU A 130 -0.37 -23.73 3.05
CA LEU A 130 -1.65 -23.05 3.27
C LEU A 130 -1.36 -21.59 3.62
N THR A 131 -2.07 -20.66 2.98
CA THR A 131 -2.03 -19.24 3.35
C THR A 131 -3.45 -18.74 3.48
N GLU A 132 -3.81 -18.34 4.68
CA GLU A 132 -5.14 -17.84 5.01
C GLU A 132 -5.07 -16.41 5.52
N TYR A 133 -6.13 -15.64 5.26
CA TYR A 133 -6.21 -14.24 5.62
C TYR A 133 -7.30 -14.04 6.66
N VAL A 134 -6.93 -13.59 7.86
CA VAL A 134 -7.86 -13.41 8.98
C VAL A 134 -7.67 -12.06 9.65
N SER A 135 -8.75 -11.44 10.11
CA SER A 135 -8.71 -10.20 10.90
C SER A 135 -8.48 -10.47 12.39
N ASP A 136 -8.86 -11.66 12.87
CA ASP A 136 -8.66 -12.10 14.24
C ASP A 136 -7.20 -12.42 14.54
N THR A 137 -6.82 -12.47 15.82
CA THR A 137 -5.49 -12.89 16.28
C THR A 137 -5.38 -14.39 16.56
N LYS A 138 -6.25 -15.17 15.92
CA LYS A 138 -6.29 -16.62 16.02
C LYS A 138 -6.72 -17.24 14.69
N PHE A 139 -6.23 -18.43 14.42
CA PHE A 139 -6.61 -19.22 13.27
C PHE A 139 -6.63 -20.70 13.64
N ILE A 140 -7.71 -21.40 13.31
CA ILE A 140 -7.82 -22.84 13.55
C ILE A 140 -7.45 -23.53 12.24
N LEU A 141 -6.42 -24.39 12.29
CA LEU A 141 -6.01 -25.14 11.12
C LEU A 141 -7.16 -26.05 10.65
N PRO A 142 -7.53 -26.00 9.36
CA PRO A 142 -8.60 -26.83 8.84
C PRO A 142 -8.16 -28.29 8.90
N ALA A 143 -9.09 -29.19 9.24
CA ALA A 143 -8.82 -30.63 9.32
C ALA A 143 -8.30 -31.21 8.00
N THR A 144 -8.59 -30.57 6.86
CA THR A 144 -8.04 -30.95 5.55
C THR A 144 -6.52 -30.80 5.48
N PHE A 145 -5.92 -29.92 6.28
CA PHE A 145 -4.46 -29.73 6.36
C PHE A 145 -3.76 -30.74 7.27
N ARG A 146 -4.52 -31.60 7.96
CA ARG A 146 -3.97 -32.71 8.73
C ARG A 146 -3.20 -33.66 7.83
N PRO A 147 -1.99 -34.11 8.22
CA PRO A 147 -1.30 -35.17 7.53
C PRO A 147 -2.16 -36.44 7.41
N SER A 148 -2.19 -37.04 6.22
CA SER A 148 -3.00 -38.22 5.95
C SER A 148 -2.29 -39.54 6.23
N ASP A 149 -0.97 -39.52 6.39
CA ASP A 149 -0.17 -40.71 6.70
C ASP A 149 0.14 -40.83 8.20
N SER A 150 0.84 -41.91 8.55
CA SER A 150 1.23 -42.25 9.92
C SER A 150 2.59 -41.68 10.33
N MET A 151 3.26 -40.91 9.47
CA MET A 151 4.55 -40.30 9.78
C MET A 151 4.34 -38.99 10.56
N PRO A 152 5.27 -38.61 11.45
CA PRO A 152 5.31 -37.27 12.03
C PRO A 152 5.64 -36.21 10.98
N HIS A 153 4.78 -35.20 10.84
CA HIS A 153 5.05 -34.04 10.00
C HIS A 153 5.39 -32.81 10.85
N VAL A 154 6.49 -32.15 10.49
CA VAL A 154 6.85 -30.85 11.01
C VAL A 154 6.19 -29.76 10.17
N LEU A 155 5.35 -28.96 10.82
CA LEU A 155 4.58 -27.87 10.23
C LEU A 155 5.14 -26.55 10.72
N LYS A 156 5.72 -25.78 9.80
CA LYS A 156 6.29 -24.45 10.06
C LYS A 156 5.25 -23.39 9.72
N TRP A 157 5.04 -22.43 10.62
CA TRP A 157 4.09 -21.35 10.41
C TRP A 157 4.62 -19.99 10.83
N PHE A 158 4.10 -18.95 10.19
CA PHE A 158 4.39 -17.55 10.50
C PHE A 158 3.22 -16.66 10.11
N VAL A 159 3.22 -15.44 10.63
CA VAL A 159 2.15 -14.46 10.43
C VAL A 159 2.74 -13.14 9.93
N VAL A 160 2.10 -12.56 8.92
CA VAL A 160 2.47 -11.25 8.35
C VAL A 160 1.25 -10.35 8.32
N PRO A 161 1.31 -9.11 8.85
CA PRO A 161 0.30 -8.10 8.59
C PRO A 161 0.29 -7.75 7.10
N VAL A 162 -0.89 -7.77 6.49
CA VAL A 162 -1.08 -7.46 5.07
C VAL A 162 -2.19 -6.45 4.87
N ARG A 163 -2.12 -5.72 3.75
CA ARG A 163 -3.16 -4.80 3.29
C ARG A 163 -3.72 -5.29 1.97
N GLN A 164 -5.04 -5.27 1.84
CA GLN A 164 -5.70 -5.48 0.56
C GLN A 164 -5.51 -4.24 -0.32
N ILE A 165 -4.85 -4.43 -1.46
CA ILE A 165 -4.57 -3.38 -2.45
C ILE A 165 -5.54 -3.41 -3.63
N GLY A 166 -6.36 -4.45 -3.72
CA GLY A 166 -7.40 -4.58 -4.74
C GLY A 166 -8.04 -5.95 -4.73
N SER A 167 -8.68 -6.29 -5.84
CA SER A 167 -9.19 -7.62 -6.12
C SER A 167 -8.78 -8.04 -7.53
N ALA A 168 -8.43 -9.31 -7.69
CA ALA A 168 -8.17 -9.90 -8.99
C ALA A 168 -9.47 -9.98 -9.82
N ILE A 169 -9.32 -10.31 -11.11
CA ILE A 169 -10.44 -10.40 -12.06
C ILE A 169 -11.47 -11.45 -11.62
N ASP A 170 -11.04 -12.46 -10.88
CA ASP A 170 -11.88 -13.52 -10.29
C ASP A 170 -12.54 -13.11 -8.96
N GLY A 171 -12.39 -11.85 -8.54
CA GLY A 171 -12.95 -11.31 -7.30
C GLY A 171 -12.14 -11.64 -6.04
N LYS A 172 -11.02 -12.37 -6.15
CA LYS A 172 -10.19 -12.68 -4.98
C LYS A 172 -9.41 -11.45 -4.52
N PRO A 173 -9.35 -11.17 -3.21
CA PRO A 173 -8.57 -10.05 -2.69
C PRO A 173 -7.07 -10.23 -2.99
N ILE A 174 -6.43 -9.14 -3.40
CA ILE A 174 -4.97 -9.08 -3.58
C ILE A 174 -4.39 -8.37 -2.36
N TYR A 175 -3.48 -9.06 -1.67
CA TYR A 175 -2.82 -8.57 -0.47
C TYR A 175 -1.35 -8.25 -0.71
N GLU A 176 -0.87 -7.21 -0.05
CA GLU A 176 0.54 -6.82 0.01
C GLU A 176 1.00 -6.72 1.48
N PRO A 177 2.26 -7.08 1.82
CA PRO A 177 2.78 -6.90 3.17
C PRO A 177 2.63 -5.45 3.67
N SER A 178 1.99 -5.28 4.82
CA SER A 178 1.85 -3.99 5.52
C SER A 178 2.72 -3.90 6.78
N GLY A 179 3.55 -4.92 7.05
CA GLY A 179 4.43 -4.98 8.20
C GLY A 179 5.48 -6.09 8.10
N ALA A 180 6.26 -6.23 9.16
CA ALA A 180 7.26 -7.28 9.27
C ALA A 180 6.63 -8.67 9.50
N SER A 181 7.29 -9.71 8.99
CA SER A 181 6.92 -11.10 9.29
C SER A 181 7.30 -11.47 10.73
N SER A 182 6.47 -12.28 11.38
CA SER A 182 6.84 -12.93 12.63
C SER A 182 8.06 -13.84 12.43
N ALA A 183 8.77 -14.12 13.53
CA ALA A 183 9.62 -15.30 13.59
C ALA A 183 8.73 -16.55 13.36
N ALA A 184 9.21 -17.48 12.54
CA ALA A 184 8.48 -18.71 12.30
C ALA A 184 8.55 -19.63 13.52
N ARG A 185 7.48 -20.40 13.74
CA ARG A 185 7.44 -21.50 14.71
C ARG A 185 7.12 -22.80 14.00
N ALA A 186 7.56 -23.92 14.57
CA ALA A 186 7.23 -25.24 14.10
C ALA A 186 6.45 -26.01 15.17
N PHE A 187 5.61 -26.94 14.74
CA PHE A 187 5.02 -27.96 15.59
C PHE A 187 4.92 -29.28 14.82
N VAL A 188 4.81 -30.38 15.53
CA VAL A 188 4.70 -31.72 14.95
C VAL A 188 3.24 -32.16 14.99
N TRP A 189 2.74 -32.74 13.90
CA TRP A 189 1.42 -33.35 13.83
C TRP A 189 1.48 -34.69 13.10
N TRP A 190 0.80 -35.72 13.63
CA TRP A 190 0.62 -37.01 12.96
C TRP A 190 -0.78 -37.57 13.16
N SER A 191 -1.22 -38.40 12.22
CA SER A 191 -2.48 -39.15 12.31
C SER A 191 -2.21 -40.62 12.64
N THR A 192 -2.89 -41.19 13.65
CA THR A 192 -2.69 -42.60 14.02
C THR A 192 -3.50 -43.52 13.11
N GLY A 193 -2.85 -44.50 12.52
CA GLY A 193 -3.47 -45.81 12.29
C GLY A 193 -3.29 -46.67 13.54
N GLY A 194 -4.41 -47.08 14.16
CA GLY A 194 -4.47 -48.16 15.16
C GLY A 194 -4.51 -47.72 16.62
N ALA A 195 -5.57 -48.16 17.32
CA ALA A 195 -5.70 -48.07 18.76
C ALA A 195 -4.49 -48.72 19.46
N ALA A 196 -3.93 -48.06 20.48
CA ALA A 196 -3.11 -48.74 21.47
C ALA A 196 -4.04 -49.66 22.27
N THR A 197 -4.02 -50.96 22.01
CA THR A 197 -4.61 -51.93 22.94
C THR A 197 -3.74 -51.98 24.18
N THR A 198 -4.23 -51.39 25.26
CA THR A 198 -3.67 -51.57 26.60
C THR A 198 -3.63 -53.08 26.91
N PRO A 199 -2.48 -53.68 27.26
CA PRO A 199 -2.48 -55.02 27.81
C PRO A 199 -3.10 -54.94 29.22
N THR A 200 -4.27 -55.54 29.39
CA THR A 200 -4.91 -55.74 30.69
C THR A 200 -4.03 -56.70 31.52
N PRO A 201 -3.78 -56.42 32.81
CA PRO A 201 -2.99 -57.28 33.69
C PRO A 201 -3.66 -58.64 33.97
#